data_AF-A0A2K9Z0H0-F1
#
_entry.id   AF-A0A2K9Z0H0-F1
#
_cell.length_a   1.000
_cell.length_b   1.000
_cell.length_c   1.000
_cell.angle_alpha   90.00
_cell.angle_beta   90.00
_cell.angle_gamma   90.00
#
_symmetry.space_group_name_H-M   'P 1'
#
loop_
_entity.id
_entity.type
_entity.pdbx_description
1 polymer ?
#
loop_
_entity_poly.entity_id
_entity_poly.type
_entity_poly.pdbx_seq_one_letter_code
_entity_poly.pdbx_strand_id
1 'polypeptide(L)'
;MRSPLGFTATDPAGACPGANAPVTVLTSYDITSNIMTMKLIKRSPIALAVLAMLMEEPLHPYRMQRLIKERGKDEVINVTQRASLYQTIQRLEREGLITPQKTVRDDKRPERTVYEITEKGREIALEWMRAILSTLTREYPEFPAAMSFLPLLAPSDVASQLELRAKAIESELRRIDEVLQEAQTVPRLFLLEMEYLRVLHATELSWVNSIVGDLRAQRITWTEEWLRQIAAKFSIDSKLDQD
;
A
#
# COMPACT_ATOMS: atom_id res chain seq x y z
N MET A 1 53.18 -25.29 -39.10
CA MET A 1 53.46 -23.86 -39.39
C MET A 1 52.42 -23.05 -38.64
N ARG A 2 52.66 -22.22 -37.63
CA ARG A 2 53.81 -21.76 -36.84
C ARG A 2 53.27 -21.59 -35.41
N SER A 3 54.00 -22.09 -34.43
CA SER A 3 54.17 -21.47 -33.09
C SER A 3 55.68 -21.15 -32.98
N PRO A 4 56.23 -20.51 -31.92
CA PRO A 4 55.69 -19.88 -30.70
C PRO A 4 56.33 -18.48 -30.45
N LEU A 5 56.09 -17.87 -29.28
CA LEU A 5 56.90 -16.90 -28.48
C LEU A 5 55.87 -16.26 -27.51
N GLY A 6 55.88 -16.38 -26.17
CA GLY A 6 56.96 -16.55 -25.22
C GLY A 6 57.31 -15.18 -24.62
N PHE A 7 56.78 -14.83 -23.43
CA PHE A 7 57.49 -13.95 -22.49
C PHE A 7 56.96 -14.09 -21.06
N THR A 8 57.90 -14.06 -20.13
CA THR A 8 57.87 -14.38 -18.70
C THR A 8 57.56 -13.17 -17.81
N ALA A 9 57.26 -13.46 -16.55
CA ALA A 9 56.98 -12.53 -15.45
C ALA A 9 58.08 -11.49 -15.16
N THR A 10 57.65 -10.29 -14.71
CA THR A 10 58.34 -9.41 -13.76
C THR A 10 57.32 -8.43 -13.13
N ASP A 11 57.19 -8.47 -11.81
CA ASP A 11 56.59 -7.45 -10.95
C ASP A 11 57.60 -6.28 -10.80
N PRO A 12 57.19 -4.99 -10.68
CA PRO A 12 57.08 -4.42 -9.33
C PRO A 12 56.04 -3.29 -9.15
N ALA A 13 55.47 -3.24 -7.94
CA ALA A 13 55.18 -2.04 -7.13
C ALA A 13 54.84 -0.72 -7.86
N GLY A 14 53.54 -0.43 -7.94
CA GLY A 14 53.00 0.92 -8.18
C GLY A 14 51.95 1.26 -7.13
N ALA A 15 52.37 2.00 -6.10
CA ALA A 15 51.52 2.48 -5.02
C ALA A 15 50.41 3.42 -5.54
N CYS A 16 49.14 3.11 -5.23
CA CYS A 16 48.04 4.07 -5.32
C CYS A 16 47.91 4.83 -3.98
N PRO A 17 48.00 6.17 -3.97
CA PRO A 17 47.84 6.96 -2.76
C PRO A 17 46.36 7.32 -2.52
N GLY A 18 45.93 7.14 -1.27
CA GLY A 18 44.99 8.05 -0.59
C GLY A 18 43.51 8.00 -0.99
N ALA A 19 42.75 7.12 -0.33
CA ALA A 19 41.31 7.35 -0.11
C ALA A 19 40.97 6.98 1.34
N ASN A 20 41.52 7.74 2.29
CA ASN A 20 41.09 7.69 3.68
C ASN A 20 39.87 8.63 3.83
N ALA A 21 38.73 8.21 3.30
CA ALA A 21 37.44 8.76 3.68
C ALA A 21 36.93 7.92 4.86
N PRO A 22 36.59 8.50 6.02
CA PRO A 22 36.03 7.73 7.10
C PRO A 22 34.70 7.15 6.62
N VAL A 23 34.63 5.82 6.54
CA VAL A 23 33.36 5.11 6.50
C VAL A 23 32.72 5.38 7.85
N THR A 24 31.80 6.33 7.91
CA THR A 24 31.02 6.59 9.10
C THR A 24 30.20 5.35 9.40
N VAL A 25 30.68 4.53 10.33
CA VAL A 25 29.93 3.40 10.87
C VAL A 25 28.77 3.99 11.65
N LEU A 26 27.57 3.96 11.05
CA LEU A 26 26.35 4.34 11.74
C LEU A 26 26.20 3.46 12.96
N THR A 27 26.19 4.09 14.13
CA THR A 27 26.05 3.38 15.39
C THR A 27 24.62 2.90 15.55
N SER A 28 24.38 1.89 16.37
CA SER A 28 23.02 1.45 16.72
C SER A 28 22.14 2.59 17.23
N TYR A 29 22.76 3.63 17.82
CA TYR A 29 22.10 4.82 18.34
C TYR A 29 21.60 5.75 17.23
N ASP A 30 22.38 5.96 16.15
CA ASP A 30 21.97 6.73 14.96
C ASP A 30 20.81 6.07 14.23
N ILE A 31 20.84 4.74 14.15
CA ILE A 31 19.78 3.92 13.57
C ILE A 31 18.50 4.08 14.42
N THR A 32 18.56 3.92 15.74
CA THR A 32 17.38 4.09 16.61
C THR A 32 16.85 5.52 16.69
N SER A 33 17.73 6.54 16.63
CA SER A 33 17.32 7.95 16.68
C SER A 33 16.64 8.37 15.38
N ASN A 34 17.14 7.92 14.22
CA ASN A 34 16.47 8.18 12.95
C ASN A 34 15.14 7.40 12.87
N ILE A 35 15.14 6.11 13.24
CA ILE A 35 13.91 5.28 13.33
C ILE A 35 12.86 5.90 14.26
N MET A 36 13.23 6.49 15.40
CA MET A 36 12.28 7.14 16.31
C MET A 36 11.70 8.44 15.75
N THR A 37 12.51 9.26 15.08
CA THR A 37 12.05 10.51 14.46
C THR A 37 11.19 10.24 13.21
N MET A 38 11.50 9.16 12.49
CA MET A 38 10.77 8.67 11.30
C MET A 38 9.45 7.98 11.65
N LYS A 39 9.29 7.45 12.88
CA LYS A 39 8.05 6.86 13.39
C LYS A 39 6.88 7.86 13.52
N LEU A 40 7.16 9.17 13.44
CA LEU A 40 6.17 10.24 13.67
C LEU A 40 5.45 10.69 12.39
N ILE A 41 6.02 10.45 11.20
CA ILE A 41 5.44 10.93 9.95
C ILE A 41 4.44 9.90 9.43
N LYS A 42 3.15 10.23 9.45
CA LYS A 42 2.08 9.32 9.05
C LYS A 42 2.17 8.98 7.56
N ARG A 43 2.52 7.75 7.21
CA ARG A 43 2.43 7.23 5.84
C ARG A 43 0.96 7.03 5.42
N SER A 44 0.65 7.30 4.16
CA SER A 44 -0.63 6.97 3.53
C SER A 44 -0.43 6.70 2.04
N PRO A 45 -1.33 5.94 1.38
CA PRO A 45 -1.23 5.70 -0.07
C PRO A 45 -1.16 6.99 -0.90
N ILE A 46 -1.99 7.99 -0.53
CA ILE A 46 -1.99 9.31 -1.18
C ILE A 46 -0.65 10.02 -0.97
N ALA A 47 -0.10 9.98 0.24
CA ALA A 47 1.18 10.64 0.54
C ALA A 47 2.33 10.01 -0.26
N LEU A 48 2.39 8.68 -0.33
CA LEU A 48 3.40 7.97 -1.11
C LEU A 48 3.28 8.31 -2.61
N ALA A 49 2.07 8.36 -3.16
CA ALA A 49 1.87 8.73 -4.56
C ALA A 49 2.25 10.19 -4.86
N VAL A 50 1.92 11.14 -3.95
CA VAL A 50 2.34 12.53 -4.09
C VAL A 50 3.86 12.64 -4.14
N LEU A 51 4.56 11.99 -3.20
CA LEU A 51 6.03 12.00 -3.19
C LEU A 51 6.61 11.32 -4.44
N ALA A 52 6.07 10.17 -4.85
CA ALA A 52 6.53 9.46 -6.05
C ALA A 52 6.37 10.31 -7.33
N MET A 53 5.24 10.99 -7.52
CA MET A 53 5.04 11.88 -8.67
C MET A 53 5.98 13.10 -8.63
N LEU A 54 6.23 13.66 -7.45
CA LEU A 54 7.14 14.79 -7.29
C LEU A 54 8.62 14.43 -7.44
N MET A 55 8.97 13.14 -7.39
CA MET A 55 10.30 12.67 -7.78
C MET A 55 10.54 12.77 -9.29
N GLU A 56 9.48 12.69 -10.10
CA GLU A 56 9.53 12.79 -11.56
C GLU A 56 9.68 14.25 -12.01
N GLU A 57 8.83 15.15 -11.51
CA GLU A 57 8.85 16.58 -11.83
C GLU A 57 8.10 17.42 -10.78
N PRO A 58 8.38 18.73 -10.65
CA PRO A 58 7.55 19.64 -9.86
C PRO A 58 6.12 19.72 -10.41
N LEU A 59 5.11 19.56 -9.55
CA LEU A 59 3.71 19.44 -9.97
C LEU A 59 2.77 20.34 -9.17
N HIS A 60 1.72 20.80 -9.86
CA HIS A 60 0.56 21.41 -9.22
C HIS A 60 -0.40 20.32 -8.68
N PRO A 61 -1.07 20.51 -7.53
CA PRO A 61 -2.02 19.54 -6.96
C PRO A 61 -3.09 19.02 -7.94
N TYR A 62 -3.62 19.90 -8.79
CA TYR A 62 -4.57 19.51 -9.84
C TYR A 62 -3.97 18.52 -10.86
N ARG A 63 -2.70 18.69 -11.24
CA ARG A 63 -2.03 17.77 -12.17
C ARG A 63 -1.77 16.41 -11.51
N MET A 64 -1.38 16.41 -10.24
CA MET A 64 -1.27 15.18 -9.44
C MET A 64 -2.59 14.39 -9.43
N GLN A 65 -3.72 15.06 -9.16
CA GLN A 65 -5.03 14.40 -9.17
C GLN A 65 -5.36 13.79 -10.53
N ARG A 66 -5.05 14.50 -11.63
CA ARG A 66 -5.26 13.98 -12.98
C ARG A 66 -4.37 12.78 -13.28
N LEU A 67 -3.08 12.84 -12.92
CA LEU A 67 -2.13 11.75 -13.17
C LEU A 67 -2.51 10.47 -12.44
N ILE A 68 -3.05 10.54 -11.22
CA ILE A 68 -3.51 9.36 -10.48
C ILE A 68 -4.62 8.62 -11.26
N LYS A 69 -5.58 9.37 -11.82
CA LYS A 69 -6.66 8.79 -12.64
C LYS A 69 -6.16 8.32 -14.01
N GLU A 70 -5.37 9.15 -14.69
CA GLU A 70 -4.83 8.84 -16.03
C GLU A 70 -3.94 7.59 -16.02
N ARG A 71 -3.28 7.29 -14.90
CA ARG A 71 -2.44 6.11 -14.71
C ARG A 71 -3.17 4.92 -14.06
N GLY A 72 -4.50 4.99 -13.89
CA GLY A 72 -5.31 3.94 -13.26
C GLY A 72 -4.94 3.64 -11.80
N LYS A 73 -4.29 4.59 -11.11
CA LYS A 73 -3.85 4.40 -9.72
C LYS A 73 -4.96 4.64 -8.71
N ASP A 74 -6.13 5.10 -9.15
CA ASP A 74 -7.33 5.25 -8.33
C ASP A 74 -7.95 3.91 -7.89
N GLU A 75 -7.54 2.80 -8.51
CA GLU A 75 -7.86 1.43 -8.08
C GLU A 75 -7.27 1.08 -6.69
N VAL A 76 -6.08 1.60 -6.39
CA VAL A 76 -5.35 1.29 -5.15
C VAL A 76 -5.13 2.52 -4.27
N ILE A 77 -5.50 3.71 -4.76
CA ILE A 77 -5.36 4.97 -4.04
C ILE A 77 -6.69 5.73 -4.10
N ASN A 78 -7.36 5.79 -2.95
CA ASN A 78 -8.59 6.57 -2.84
C ASN A 78 -8.29 8.09 -2.90
N VAL A 79 -8.36 8.65 -4.10
CA VAL A 79 -8.28 10.10 -4.35
C VAL A 79 -9.60 10.72 -4.79
N THR A 80 -10.71 10.01 -4.55
CA THR A 80 -12.06 10.46 -4.91
C THR A 80 -12.41 11.77 -4.21
N GLN A 81 -11.91 11.96 -2.99
CA GLN A 81 -12.09 13.19 -2.24
C GLN A 81 -10.96 14.19 -2.51
N ARG A 82 -11.26 15.31 -3.19
CA ARG A 82 -10.28 16.39 -3.40
C ARG A 82 -9.65 16.89 -2.09
N ALA A 83 -10.45 17.00 -1.04
CA ALA A 83 -10.01 17.49 0.25
C ALA A 83 -8.84 16.67 0.82
N SER A 84 -8.83 15.33 0.63
CA SER A 84 -7.78 14.47 1.18
C SER A 84 -6.42 14.71 0.54
N LEU A 85 -6.38 14.99 -0.77
CA LEU A 85 -5.15 15.32 -1.48
C LEU A 85 -4.56 16.63 -0.98
N TYR A 86 -5.35 17.70 -0.90
CA TYR A 86 -4.87 19.01 -0.44
C TYR A 86 -4.43 18.97 1.03
N GLN A 87 -5.17 18.28 1.90
CA GLN A 87 -4.76 18.06 3.29
C GLN A 87 -3.44 17.28 3.38
N THR A 88 -3.26 16.28 2.51
CA THR A 88 -2.01 15.51 2.44
C THR A 88 -0.85 16.41 2.00
N ILE A 89 -1.03 17.24 0.98
CA ILE A 89 0.00 18.17 0.50
C ILE A 89 0.40 19.17 1.59
N GLN A 90 -0.58 19.83 2.23
CA GLN A 90 -0.32 20.75 3.34
C GLN A 90 0.45 20.08 4.48
N ARG A 91 0.13 18.82 4.78
CA ARG A 91 0.83 18.04 5.79
C ARG A 91 2.28 17.74 5.38
N LEU A 92 2.50 17.26 4.15
CA LEU A 92 3.83 16.96 3.63
C LEU A 92 4.71 18.22 3.57
N GLU A 93 4.13 19.38 3.24
CA GLU A 93 4.82 20.68 3.25
C GLU A 93 5.24 21.05 4.68
N ARG A 94 4.31 21.00 5.63
CA ARG A 94 4.58 21.28 7.06
C ARG A 94 5.63 20.32 7.66
N GLU A 95 5.67 19.07 7.20
CA GLU A 95 6.66 18.07 7.61
C GLU A 95 8.03 18.26 6.91
N GLY A 96 8.12 19.22 5.98
CA GLY A 96 9.33 19.55 5.22
C GLY A 96 9.71 18.49 4.20
N LEU A 97 8.74 17.69 3.72
CA LEU A 97 8.97 16.66 2.71
C LEU A 97 8.84 17.22 1.28
N ILE A 98 8.04 18.27 1.13
CA ILE A 98 7.87 19.01 -0.13
C ILE A 98 7.99 20.51 0.15
N THR A 99 8.32 21.30 -0.86
CA THR A 99 8.39 22.76 -0.76
C THR A 99 7.62 23.41 -1.91
N PRO A 100 6.94 24.55 -1.70
CA PRO A 100 6.36 25.32 -2.79
C PRO A 100 7.49 25.96 -3.62
N GLN A 101 7.48 25.71 -4.92
CA GLN A 101 8.28 26.45 -5.88
C GLN A 101 7.41 27.59 -6.42
N LYS A 102 7.81 28.84 -6.15
CA LYS A 102 7.11 30.00 -6.71
C LYS A 102 7.47 30.13 -8.18
N THR A 103 6.50 29.85 -9.05
CA THR A 103 6.61 30.12 -10.48
C THR A 103 6.53 31.64 -10.71
N VAL A 104 7.57 32.24 -11.31
CA VAL A 104 7.54 33.64 -11.75
C VAL A 104 6.51 33.78 -12.87
N ARG A 105 5.68 34.83 -12.76
CA ARG A 105 4.48 35.12 -13.55
C ARG A 105 4.59 34.89 -15.06
N ASP A 106 3.48 34.43 -15.62
CA ASP A 106 3.04 34.81 -16.96
C ASP A 106 1.67 35.51 -16.82
N ASP A 107 1.54 36.70 -17.39
CA ASP A 107 0.41 37.61 -17.19
C ASP A 107 -0.92 36.96 -17.62
N LYS A 108 -1.96 37.10 -16.76
CA LYS A 108 -3.40 36.76 -16.96
C LYS A 108 -3.96 35.43 -16.42
N ARG A 109 -3.27 34.68 -15.55
CA ARG A 109 -3.87 33.53 -14.82
C ARG A 109 -3.55 33.54 -13.32
N PRO A 110 -4.45 33.05 -12.43
CA PRO A 110 -4.18 33.00 -11.00
C PRO A 110 -2.93 32.17 -10.71
N GLU A 111 -2.13 32.63 -9.76
CA GLU A 111 -0.88 31.98 -9.32
C GLU A 111 -1.13 30.49 -9.04
N ARG A 112 -0.40 29.60 -9.72
CA ARG A 112 -0.45 28.16 -9.50
C ARG A 112 0.83 27.72 -8.81
N THR A 113 0.77 27.56 -7.48
CA THR A 113 1.88 26.99 -6.71
C THR A 113 2.13 25.55 -7.16
N VAL A 114 3.31 25.31 -7.73
CA VAL A 114 3.81 23.95 -7.93
C VAL A 114 4.63 23.55 -6.72
N TYR A 115 4.63 22.27 -6.40
CA TYR A 115 5.43 21.72 -5.31
C TYR A 115 6.59 20.93 -5.88
N GLU A 116 7.69 20.90 -5.15
CA GLU A 116 8.87 20.11 -5.45
C GLU A 116 9.20 19.22 -4.23
N ILE A 117 9.69 18.01 -4.47
CA ILE A 117 10.14 17.12 -3.39
C ILE A 117 11.49 17.59 -2.84
N THR A 118 11.64 17.56 -1.51
CA THR A 118 12.93 17.82 -0.84
C THR A 118 13.78 16.55 -0.78
N GLU A 119 15.08 16.66 -0.47
CA GLU A 119 15.92 15.49 -0.25
C GLU A 119 15.38 14.58 0.87
N LYS A 120 14.96 15.20 1.98
CA LYS A 120 14.26 14.51 3.08
C LYS A 120 13.00 13.77 2.59
N GLY A 121 12.22 14.41 1.72
CA GLY A 121 11.03 13.81 1.10
C GLY A 121 11.38 12.57 0.27
N ARG A 122 12.50 12.62 -0.47
CA ARG A 122 12.97 11.48 -1.28
C ARG A 122 13.35 10.29 -0.40
N GLU A 123 14.15 10.52 0.63
CA GLU A 123 14.58 9.48 1.57
C GLU A 123 13.38 8.81 2.26
N ILE A 124 12.44 9.62 2.76
CA ILE A 124 11.23 9.13 3.45
C ILE A 124 10.33 8.33 2.53
N ALA A 125 10.15 8.74 1.26
CA ALA A 125 9.33 7.99 0.32
C ALA A 125 9.93 6.60 0.03
N LEU A 126 11.26 6.51 -0.12
CA LEU A 126 11.95 5.23 -0.33
C LEU A 126 11.89 4.34 0.91
N GLU A 127 12.02 4.91 2.11
CA GLU A 127 11.84 4.19 3.36
C GLU A 127 10.41 3.65 3.50
N TRP A 128 9.40 4.49 3.25
CA TRP A 128 8.00 4.07 3.25
C TRP A 128 7.76 2.93 2.27
N MET A 129 8.31 3.01 1.06
CA MET A 129 8.21 1.95 0.07
C MET A 129 8.78 0.63 0.60
N ARG A 130 10.00 0.65 1.13
CA ARG A 130 10.63 -0.54 1.73
C ARG A 130 9.78 -1.11 2.86
N ALA A 131 9.33 -0.26 3.77
CA ALA A 131 8.56 -0.66 4.94
C ALA A 131 7.13 -1.13 4.62
N ILE A 132 6.52 -0.68 3.52
CA ILE A 132 5.21 -1.18 3.06
C ILE A 132 5.39 -2.57 2.43
N LEU A 133 6.44 -2.75 1.64
CA LEU A 133 6.71 -4.03 0.96
C LEU A 133 7.21 -5.12 1.93
N SER A 134 7.98 -4.77 2.95
CA SER A 134 8.61 -5.74 3.85
C SER A 134 7.76 -6.13 5.07
N THR A 135 6.75 -5.32 5.42
CA THR A 135 6.10 -5.41 6.73
C THR A 135 4.60 -5.55 6.58
N LEU A 136 4.08 -6.71 7.01
CA LEU A 136 2.65 -6.93 7.13
C LEU A 136 2.07 -6.00 8.19
N THR A 137 1.24 -5.06 7.74
CA THR A 137 0.55 -4.13 8.64
C THR A 137 -0.85 -4.68 8.95
N ARG A 138 -1.31 -4.51 10.19
CA ARG A 138 -2.71 -4.81 10.54
C ARG A 138 -3.60 -3.77 9.90
N GLU A 139 -4.31 -4.19 8.87
CA GLU A 139 -5.41 -3.43 8.29
C GLU A 139 -6.70 -3.77 9.06
N TYR A 140 -7.67 -2.84 9.05
CA TYR A 140 -8.97 -3.04 9.67
C TYR A 140 -10.08 -2.86 8.62
N PRO A 141 -10.22 -3.79 7.65
CA PRO A 141 -11.26 -3.69 6.63
C PRO A 141 -12.65 -3.94 7.24
N GLU A 142 -13.68 -3.30 6.68
CA GLU A 142 -15.06 -3.39 7.20
C GLU A 142 -15.65 -4.81 7.09
N PHE A 143 -15.31 -5.55 6.03
CA PHE A 143 -15.92 -6.86 5.79
C PHE A 143 -15.55 -7.91 6.86
N PRO A 144 -14.26 -8.16 7.19
CA PRO A 144 -13.91 -9.04 8.31
C PRO A 144 -14.48 -8.57 9.66
N ALA A 145 -14.58 -7.25 9.88
CA ALA A 145 -15.24 -6.72 11.06
C ALA A 145 -16.73 -7.10 11.09
N ALA A 146 -17.47 -6.92 9.99
CA ALA A 146 -18.86 -7.34 9.86
C ALA A 146 -19.04 -8.85 10.06
N MET A 147 -18.11 -9.68 9.56
CA MET A 147 -18.13 -11.13 9.80
C MET A 147 -18.01 -11.50 11.29
N SER A 148 -17.41 -10.64 12.11
CA SER A 148 -17.35 -10.85 13.57
C SER A 148 -18.69 -10.60 14.27
N PHE A 149 -19.65 -9.98 13.57
CA PHE A 149 -20.96 -9.60 14.10
C PHE A 149 -22.13 -10.14 13.25
N LEU A 150 -21.92 -11.21 12.49
CA LEU A 150 -22.98 -11.88 11.71
C LEU A 150 -24.28 -12.15 12.49
N PRO A 151 -24.23 -12.53 13.79
CA PRO A 151 -25.44 -12.82 14.54
C PRO A 151 -26.43 -11.66 14.70
N LEU A 152 -26.06 -10.43 14.30
CA LEU A 152 -26.99 -9.31 14.18
C LEU A 152 -28.07 -9.55 13.10
N LEU A 153 -27.83 -10.47 12.17
CA LEU A 153 -28.75 -10.85 11.11
C LEU A 153 -29.15 -12.33 11.25
N ALA A 154 -30.27 -12.70 10.64
CA ALA A 154 -30.66 -14.11 10.52
C ALA A 154 -29.71 -14.86 9.56
N PRO A 155 -29.43 -16.16 9.76
CA PRO A 155 -28.54 -16.93 8.87
C PRO A 155 -28.93 -16.86 7.38
N SER A 156 -30.24 -16.84 7.08
CA SER A 156 -30.77 -16.74 5.71
C SER A 156 -30.52 -15.37 5.07
N ASP A 157 -30.55 -14.30 5.86
CA ASP A 157 -30.23 -12.96 5.41
C ASP A 157 -28.73 -12.84 5.15
N VAL A 158 -27.90 -13.30 6.08
CA VAL A 158 -26.43 -13.37 5.88
C VAL A 158 -26.08 -14.11 4.59
N ALA A 159 -26.66 -15.28 4.34
CA ALA A 159 -26.43 -16.03 3.11
C ALA A 159 -26.80 -15.22 1.86
N SER A 160 -27.92 -14.50 1.89
CA SER A 160 -28.40 -13.69 0.77
C SER A 160 -27.49 -12.48 0.52
N GLN A 161 -26.99 -11.81 1.57
CA GLN A 161 -26.04 -10.70 1.43
C GLN A 161 -24.67 -11.17 0.90
N LEU A 162 -24.21 -12.34 1.35
CA LEU A 162 -22.96 -12.94 0.87
C LEU A 162 -23.07 -13.37 -0.60
N GLU A 163 -24.23 -13.84 -1.06
CA GLU A 163 -24.48 -14.11 -2.48
C GLU A 163 -24.44 -12.83 -3.34
N LEU A 164 -24.98 -11.71 -2.85
CA LEU A 164 -24.86 -10.43 -3.54
C LEU A 164 -23.40 -9.98 -3.61
N ARG A 165 -22.65 -10.15 -2.52
CA ARG A 165 -21.21 -9.87 -2.49
C ARG A 165 -20.45 -10.74 -3.48
N ALA A 166 -20.72 -12.04 -3.55
CA ALA A 166 -20.08 -12.96 -4.49
C ALA A 166 -20.27 -12.49 -5.95
N LYS A 167 -21.50 -12.11 -6.32
CA LYS A 167 -21.80 -11.57 -7.66
C LYS A 167 -21.04 -10.27 -7.96
N ALA A 168 -20.89 -9.40 -6.96
CA ALA A 168 -20.12 -8.17 -7.13
C ALA A 168 -18.62 -8.48 -7.35
N ILE A 169 -18.05 -9.41 -6.59
CA ILE A 169 -16.66 -9.84 -6.74
C ILE A 169 -16.45 -10.52 -8.11
N GLU A 170 -17.38 -11.34 -8.58
CA GLU A 170 -17.33 -11.93 -9.93
C GLU A 170 -17.32 -10.88 -11.04
N SER A 171 -18.12 -9.81 -10.89
CA SER A 171 -18.12 -8.70 -11.84
C SER A 171 -16.79 -7.96 -11.83
N GLU A 172 -16.19 -7.79 -10.67
CA GLU A 172 -14.91 -7.12 -10.52
C GLU A 172 -13.76 -7.96 -11.10
N LEU A 173 -13.77 -9.27 -10.89
CA LEU A 173 -12.81 -10.19 -11.50
C LEU A 173 -12.87 -10.13 -13.03
N ARG A 174 -14.08 -10.12 -13.62
CA ARG A 174 -14.25 -9.98 -15.08
C ARG A 174 -13.64 -8.67 -15.59
N ARG A 175 -13.90 -7.55 -14.90
CA ARG A 175 -13.33 -6.24 -15.26
C ARG A 175 -11.81 -6.25 -15.21
N ILE A 176 -11.21 -6.82 -14.16
CA ILE A 176 -9.74 -6.92 -14.03
C ILE A 176 -9.16 -7.82 -15.13
N ASP A 177 -9.82 -8.95 -15.42
CA ASP A 177 -9.40 -9.86 -16.50
C ASP A 177 -9.41 -9.17 -17.87
N GLU A 178 -10.45 -8.37 -18.17
CA GLU A 178 -10.54 -7.57 -19.40
C GLU A 178 -9.39 -6.55 -19.49
N VAL A 179 -9.12 -5.79 -18.41
CA VAL A 179 -8.01 -4.82 -18.36
C VAL A 179 -6.66 -5.49 -18.59
N LEU A 180 -6.41 -6.62 -17.93
CA LEU A 180 -5.16 -7.37 -18.10
C LEU A 180 -5.02 -7.94 -19.51
N GLN A 181 -6.12 -8.34 -20.14
CA GLN A 181 -6.13 -8.83 -21.52
C GLN A 181 -5.87 -7.71 -22.54
N GLU A 182 -6.36 -6.50 -22.31
CA GLU A 182 -6.13 -5.34 -23.18
C GLU A 182 -4.71 -4.76 -23.04
N ALA A 183 -4.09 -4.91 -21.86
CA ALA A 183 -2.79 -4.35 -21.53
C ALA A 183 -1.58 -5.19 -22.00
N GLN A 184 -1.71 -6.04 -23.03
CA GLN A 184 -0.65 -6.96 -23.48
C GLN A 184 0.66 -6.27 -23.89
N THR A 185 0.61 -5.00 -24.30
CA THR A 185 1.78 -4.21 -24.69
C THR A 185 2.41 -3.44 -23.53
N VAL A 186 1.75 -3.42 -22.36
CA VAL A 186 2.23 -2.73 -21.16
C VAL A 186 3.20 -3.66 -20.41
N PRO A 187 4.39 -3.18 -20.02
CA PRO A 187 5.30 -3.99 -19.21
C PRO A 187 4.65 -4.44 -17.90
N ARG A 188 4.79 -5.74 -17.57
CA ARG A 188 4.19 -6.38 -16.40
C ARG A 188 4.38 -5.63 -15.08
N LEU A 189 5.51 -4.92 -14.93
CA LEU A 189 5.78 -4.08 -13.75
C LEU A 189 4.63 -3.13 -13.41
N PHE A 190 3.95 -2.59 -14.42
CA PHE A 190 2.83 -1.65 -14.26
C PHE A 190 1.46 -2.33 -14.11
N LEU A 191 1.42 -3.67 -14.07
CA LEU A 191 0.22 -4.49 -13.94
C LEU A 191 0.18 -5.26 -12.61
N LEU A 192 1.26 -5.23 -11.82
CA LEU A 192 1.39 -6.01 -10.59
C LEU A 192 0.30 -5.71 -9.56
N GLU A 193 -0.16 -4.46 -9.48
CA GLU A 193 -1.27 -4.10 -8.60
C GLU A 193 -2.58 -4.78 -9.01
N MET A 194 -2.85 -4.92 -10.31
CA MET A 194 -4.05 -5.57 -10.83
C MET A 194 -3.96 -7.09 -10.63
N GLU A 195 -2.79 -7.68 -10.88
CA GLU A 195 -2.51 -9.09 -10.57
C GLU A 195 -2.77 -9.38 -9.08
N TYR A 196 -2.32 -8.50 -8.18
CA TYR A 196 -2.52 -8.63 -6.74
C TYR A 196 -4.01 -8.57 -6.36
N LEU A 197 -4.75 -7.54 -6.82
CA LEU A 197 -6.18 -7.41 -6.54
C LEU A 197 -6.98 -8.60 -7.05
N ARG A 198 -6.66 -9.10 -8.24
CA ARG A 198 -7.28 -10.29 -8.81
C ARG A 198 -7.12 -11.51 -7.90
N VAL A 199 -5.92 -11.75 -7.37
CA VAL A 199 -5.65 -12.87 -6.45
C VAL A 199 -6.47 -12.73 -5.17
N LEU A 200 -6.53 -11.53 -4.58
CA LEU A 200 -7.34 -11.28 -3.39
C LEU A 200 -8.82 -11.55 -3.65
N HIS A 201 -9.39 -11.00 -4.72
CA HIS A 201 -10.79 -11.18 -5.07
C HIS A 201 -11.15 -12.63 -5.40
N ALA A 202 -10.29 -13.35 -6.12
CA ALA A 202 -10.51 -14.77 -6.41
C ALA A 202 -10.53 -15.63 -5.13
N THR A 203 -9.62 -15.33 -4.20
CA THR A 203 -9.56 -16.00 -2.90
C THR A 203 -10.79 -15.69 -2.06
N GLU A 204 -11.18 -14.42 -2.00
CA GLU A 204 -12.37 -14.00 -1.26
C GLU A 204 -13.64 -14.63 -1.84
N LEU A 205 -13.81 -14.64 -3.18
CA LEU A 205 -14.96 -15.26 -3.84
C LEU A 205 -15.07 -16.75 -3.49
N SER A 206 -13.96 -17.48 -3.55
CA SER A 206 -13.92 -18.89 -3.19
C SER A 206 -14.36 -19.12 -1.75
N TRP A 207 -13.86 -18.31 -0.82
CA TRP A 207 -14.22 -18.40 0.59
C TRP A 207 -15.68 -18.02 0.85
N VAL A 208 -16.16 -16.90 0.28
CA VAL A 208 -17.56 -16.45 0.42
C VAL A 208 -18.52 -17.52 -0.08
N ASN A 209 -18.26 -18.12 -1.24
CA ASN A 209 -19.10 -19.18 -1.80
C ASN A 209 -19.14 -20.42 -0.88
N SER A 210 -18.03 -20.75 -0.22
CA SER A 210 -18.02 -21.83 0.78
C SER A 210 -18.93 -21.52 1.97
N ILE A 211 -18.85 -20.30 2.52
CA ILE A 211 -19.68 -19.87 3.65
C ILE A 211 -21.16 -19.82 3.26
N VAL A 212 -21.48 -19.32 2.07
CA VAL A 212 -22.85 -19.36 1.54
C VAL A 212 -23.35 -20.81 1.49
N GLY A 213 -22.54 -21.73 0.96
CA GLY A 213 -22.87 -23.16 0.91
C GLY A 213 -23.14 -23.74 2.30
N ASP A 214 -22.33 -23.39 3.29
CA ASP A 214 -22.50 -23.84 4.68
C ASP A 214 -23.76 -23.27 5.35
N LEU A 215 -24.06 -21.99 5.13
CA LEU A 215 -25.27 -21.35 5.64
C LEU A 215 -26.54 -21.93 5.00
N ARG A 216 -26.53 -22.11 3.67
CA ARG A 216 -27.68 -22.68 2.93
C ARG A 216 -27.92 -24.14 3.30
N ALA A 217 -26.86 -24.90 3.54
CA ALA A 217 -26.94 -26.27 4.04
C ALA A 217 -27.16 -26.37 5.55
N GLN A 218 -27.30 -25.24 6.26
CA GLN A 218 -27.47 -25.16 7.71
C GLN A 218 -26.34 -25.82 8.52
N ARG A 219 -25.14 -25.98 7.94
CA ARG A 219 -23.92 -26.40 8.65
C ARG A 219 -23.40 -25.29 9.56
N ILE A 220 -23.62 -24.04 9.14
CA ILE A 220 -23.47 -22.85 9.99
C ILE A 220 -24.87 -22.28 10.17
N THR A 221 -25.30 -22.17 11.43
CA THR A 221 -26.60 -21.58 11.78
C THR A 221 -26.57 -21.13 13.24
N TRP A 222 -27.51 -20.28 13.61
CA TRP A 222 -27.70 -19.83 14.98
C TRP A 222 -29.16 -19.44 15.22
N THR A 223 -29.55 -19.47 16.49
CA THR A 223 -30.79 -18.86 16.99
C THR A 223 -30.43 -17.90 18.12
N GLU A 224 -31.30 -16.93 18.41
CA GLU A 224 -31.07 -16.03 19.56
C GLU A 224 -30.89 -16.80 20.87
N GLU A 225 -31.66 -17.88 21.05
CA GLU A 225 -31.56 -18.73 22.22
C GLU A 225 -30.21 -19.46 22.30
N TRP A 226 -29.75 -20.04 21.19
CA TRP A 226 -28.43 -20.68 21.15
C TRP A 226 -27.31 -19.67 21.44
N LEU A 227 -27.39 -18.46 20.89
CA LEU A 227 -26.41 -17.40 21.16
C LEU A 227 -26.40 -17.00 22.65
N ARG A 228 -27.57 -16.85 23.29
CA ARG A 228 -27.67 -16.58 24.73
C ARG A 228 -27.04 -17.71 25.55
N GLN A 229 -27.30 -18.97 25.20
CA GLN A 229 -26.71 -20.12 25.89
C GLN A 229 -25.20 -20.17 25.76
N ILE A 230 -24.66 -19.88 24.57
CA ILE A 230 -23.23 -19.81 24.34
C ILE A 230 -22.60 -18.66 25.15
N ALA A 231 -23.19 -17.46 25.13
CA ALA A 231 -22.71 -16.32 25.91
C ALA A 231 -22.72 -16.61 27.43
N ALA A 232 -23.76 -17.29 27.93
CA ALA A 232 -23.83 -17.72 29.33
C ALA A 232 -22.69 -18.67 29.70
N LYS A 233 -22.35 -19.65 28.85
CA LYS A 233 -21.23 -20.57 29.10
C LYS A 233 -19.89 -19.85 29.20
N PHE A 234 -19.60 -18.97 28.24
CA PHE A 234 -18.32 -18.24 28.21
C PHE A 234 -18.20 -17.16 29.31
N SER A 235 -19.32 -16.70 29.89
CA SER A 235 -19.31 -15.78 31.04
C SER A 235 -19.16 -16.48 32.39
N ILE A 236 -19.48 -17.77 32.48
CA ILE A 236 -19.31 -18.59 33.69
C ILE A 236 -17.85 -19.03 33.83
N ASP A 237 -17.21 -19.43 32.73
CA ASP A 237 -15.81 -19.90 32.77
C ASP A 237 -14.82 -18.78 33.14
N SER A 238 -15.12 -17.50 32.85
CA SER A 238 -14.29 -16.35 33.29
C SER A 238 -14.30 -16.10 34.80
N LYS A 239 -15.20 -16.74 35.56
CA LYS A 239 -15.25 -16.61 37.03
C LYS A 239 -14.44 -17.68 37.77
N LEU A 240 -13.97 -18.73 37.07
CA LEU A 240 -13.18 -19.81 37.68
C LEU A 240 -11.66 -19.54 37.70
N ASP A 241 -11.20 -18.47 37.05
CA ASP A 241 -9.79 -18.03 37.03
C ASP A 241 -9.48 -16.89 38.03
N GLN A 242 -10.37 -16.62 39.00
CA GLN A 242 -10.19 -15.55 40.01
C GLN A 242 -10.05 -16.03 41.47
N ASP A 243 -9.93 -17.34 41.71
CA ASP A 243 -9.62 -17.92 43.03
C ASP A 243 -8.20 -18.52 43.06
#